data_AF-A0A7J4TRL2-F1
#
_entry.id   AF-A0A7J4TRL2-F1
#
_cell.length_a   1.000
_cell.length_b   1.000
_cell.length_c   1.000
_cell.angle_alpha   90.00
_cell.angle_beta   90.00
_cell.angle_gamma   90.00
#
_symmetry.space_group_name_H-M   'P 1'
#
loop_
_entity.id
_entity.type
_entity.pdbx_description
1 polymer ?
#
loop_
_entity_poly.entity_id
_entity_poly.type
_entity_poly.pdbx_seq_one_letter_code
_entity_poly.pdbx_strand_id
1 'polypeptide(L)'
;EDGTTIKQIKNISFKQGKAYVKKGKEATVDAYHLYAKENEVTLYFNELPESQENYFSILPEGISIGTTESGLVHVDPQPGNKLFAMVKRNYATLPPSLVPDDRDTLSIQVSDGDGLQVTSREESGFTPLITHQDKNGAVQIRTGRMAFHLEYGKILVSQSKPLPFDKPLEEIPSSVAFELTQGATTLRTSSSNRFVLLRSDTEIAGTNMGLRVSNSIDVNSMKTREDLQFKYPALTFAIKDVDAEIQQIETALQEIAEGKLEALLTLGLVPRLEHLKTIKIQKVSSNLVQFIDEWLEQNTERAKKITGFVFDGDFNAAAGGGEETGKFVFGERLVDASTLLEHPIRGRTPSQIVDHEYAHLLDNYIIRDEEHYPREIRDRQGVEARYNQLLTSEFIRLTQTESFKKLRGELDAFQTRINHLGSLKEGKVTLADIEEQYGKIPPEEYAPYDGSFLHNTQPLIGMPLLTLEINEHLQTLENIPSVINDIRAGLSGAANKYPPARKYEQKFDQFIREETGLPPYAFKDYGDAEANHKFAEVSSTLTEIDRDVARRKIAQGNDFFRQATQLAYDTGKMSREDYSYRMENYCARNPCGKCVIYTLTCTPEPAVP
;
A
#
# COMPACT_ATOMS: atom_id res chain seq x y z
N GLU A 1 18.03 -28.24 -35.38
CA GLU A 1 16.88 -28.17 -36.32
C GLU A 1 15.55 -28.49 -35.61
N ASP A 2 15.49 -28.36 -34.28
CA ASP A 2 14.48 -29.01 -33.43
C ASP A 2 13.95 -28.07 -32.32
N GLY A 3 14.02 -26.76 -32.57
CA GLY A 3 13.19 -25.76 -31.86
C GLY A 3 13.90 -24.84 -30.86
N THR A 4 15.10 -25.18 -30.38
CA THR A 4 15.87 -24.31 -29.47
C THR A 4 17.22 -23.92 -30.08
N THR A 5 17.32 -22.70 -30.61
CA THR A 5 18.59 -22.18 -31.13
C THR A 5 19.38 -21.53 -30.01
N ILE A 6 20.46 -22.18 -29.57
CA ILE A 6 21.42 -21.62 -28.62
C ILE A 6 22.24 -20.52 -29.30
N LYS A 7 22.17 -19.30 -28.77
CA LYS A 7 22.78 -18.09 -29.33
C LYS A 7 24.18 -17.83 -28.76
N GLN A 8 24.44 -18.25 -27.52
CA GLN A 8 25.71 -17.99 -26.86
C GLN A 8 26.18 -19.18 -26.04
N ILE A 9 27.41 -19.63 -26.26
CA ILE A 9 28.06 -20.62 -25.40
C ILE A 9 29.50 -20.18 -25.13
N LYS A 10 29.92 -20.21 -23.86
CA LYS A 10 31.30 -19.92 -23.44
C LYS A 10 31.78 -20.92 -22.39
N ASN A 11 33.06 -21.29 -22.46
CA ASN A 11 33.78 -22.10 -21.46
C ASN A 11 33.21 -23.52 -21.22
N ILE A 12 32.56 -24.11 -22.22
CA ILE A 12 32.13 -25.52 -22.17
C ILE A 12 33.24 -26.48 -22.63
N SER A 13 33.13 -27.73 -22.22
CA SER A 13 33.97 -28.84 -22.68
C SER A 13 33.13 -29.93 -23.33
N PHE A 14 33.76 -30.79 -24.13
CA PHE A 14 33.08 -31.89 -24.81
C PHE A 14 33.77 -33.22 -24.49
N LYS A 15 32.99 -34.24 -24.13
CA LYS A 15 33.47 -35.59 -23.83
C LYS A 15 32.41 -36.59 -24.28
N GLN A 16 32.82 -37.59 -25.07
CA GLN A 16 31.94 -38.68 -25.54
C GLN A 16 30.64 -38.19 -26.19
N GLY A 17 30.72 -37.12 -27.00
CA GLY A 17 29.56 -36.54 -27.68
C GLY A 17 28.66 -35.66 -26.81
N LYS A 18 28.93 -35.54 -25.51
CA LYS A 18 28.18 -34.68 -24.59
C LYS A 18 28.93 -33.39 -24.28
N ALA A 19 28.19 -32.29 -24.23
CA ALA A 19 28.68 -31.01 -23.71
C ALA A 19 28.62 -31.02 -22.18
N TYR A 20 29.62 -30.46 -21.50
CA TYR A 20 29.66 -30.40 -20.05
C TYR A 20 30.49 -29.22 -19.54
N VAL A 21 30.24 -28.83 -18.31
CA VAL A 21 31.06 -27.87 -17.55
C VAL A 21 31.97 -28.66 -16.61
N LYS A 22 33.28 -28.42 -16.70
CA LYS A 22 34.28 -29.08 -15.87
C LYS A 22 34.14 -28.68 -14.41
N LYS A 23 34.44 -29.61 -13.50
CA LYS A 23 34.58 -29.32 -12.06
C LYS A 23 35.52 -28.14 -11.81
N GLY A 24 35.13 -27.24 -10.92
CA GLY A 24 35.83 -26.00 -10.57
C GLY A 24 35.81 -24.94 -11.67
N LYS A 25 34.94 -25.05 -12.67
CA LYS A 25 34.79 -24.08 -13.77
C LYS A 25 33.39 -23.51 -13.84
N GLU A 26 33.30 -22.45 -14.61
CA GLU A 26 32.07 -21.72 -14.89
C GLU A 26 31.86 -21.66 -16.40
N ALA A 27 30.60 -21.65 -16.82
CA ALA A 27 30.21 -21.56 -18.21
C ALA A 27 29.01 -20.64 -18.39
N THR A 28 28.89 -20.07 -19.59
CA THR A 28 27.68 -19.33 -19.98
C THR A 28 27.01 -20.11 -21.10
N VAL A 29 25.72 -20.37 -20.95
CA VAL A 29 24.86 -20.98 -21.97
C VAL A 29 23.64 -20.08 -22.10
N ASP A 30 23.51 -19.39 -23.22
CA ASP A 30 22.55 -18.30 -23.45
C ASP A 30 22.50 -17.30 -22.29
N ALA A 31 21.33 -17.15 -21.66
CA ALA A 31 21.08 -16.24 -20.55
C ALA A 31 21.22 -16.95 -19.18
N TYR A 32 22.08 -17.96 -19.10
CA TYR A 32 22.37 -18.71 -17.89
C TYR A 32 23.88 -18.77 -17.64
N HIS A 33 24.28 -18.44 -16.42
CA HIS A 33 25.64 -18.66 -15.93
C HIS A 33 25.64 -19.88 -15.00
N LEU A 34 26.50 -20.85 -15.28
CA LEU A 34 26.57 -22.10 -14.55
C LEU A 34 27.89 -22.19 -13.78
N TYR A 35 27.83 -22.68 -12.54
CA TYR A 35 28.99 -22.90 -11.69
C TYR A 35 29.08 -24.37 -11.29
N ALA A 36 30.03 -25.08 -11.88
CA ALA A 36 30.30 -26.48 -11.61
C ALA A 36 31.30 -26.61 -10.45
N LYS A 37 30.97 -26.11 -9.26
CA LYS A 37 31.92 -25.96 -8.14
C LYS A 37 32.53 -27.28 -7.68
N GLU A 38 31.68 -28.28 -7.42
CA GLU A 38 32.09 -29.51 -6.72
C GLU A 38 32.12 -30.76 -7.62
N ASN A 39 31.38 -30.72 -8.72
CA ASN A 39 31.21 -31.80 -9.69
C ASN A 39 31.14 -31.25 -11.10
N GLU A 40 31.30 -32.13 -12.08
CA GLU A 40 31.00 -31.81 -13.48
C GLU A 40 29.48 -31.64 -13.65
N VAL A 41 29.06 -30.83 -14.63
CA VAL A 41 27.64 -30.62 -14.97
C VAL A 41 27.46 -30.88 -16.46
N THR A 42 26.69 -31.91 -16.80
CA THR A 42 26.38 -32.28 -18.17
C THR A 42 25.27 -31.38 -18.73
N LEU A 43 25.45 -30.92 -19.96
CA LEU A 43 24.51 -30.03 -20.64
C LEU A 43 23.67 -30.82 -21.63
N TYR A 44 22.36 -30.63 -21.55
CA TYR A 44 21.38 -31.24 -22.45
C TYR A 44 20.59 -30.17 -23.18
N PHE A 45 20.21 -30.47 -24.42
CA PHE A 45 19.46 -29.56 -25.28
C PHE A 45 18.30 -30.33 -25.90
N ASN A 46 17.07 -29.87 -25.65
CA ASN A 46 15.81 -30.50 -26.09
C ASN A 46 15.56 -31.92 -25.56
N GLU A 47 16.25 -32.35 -24.50
CA GLU A 47 16.07 -33.68 -23.93
C GLU A 47 16.19 -33.69 -22.40
N LEU A 48 15.42 -34.56 -21.75
CA LEU A 48 15.53 -34.83 -20.32
C LEU A 48 16.42 -36.06 -20.11
N PRO A 49 17.47 -35.97 -19.27
CA PRO A 49 18.33 -37.12 -19.04
C PRO A 49 17.65 -38.19 -18.19
N GLU A 50 17.96 -39.45 -18.48
CA GLU A 50 17.67 -40.61 -17.62
C GLU A 50 18.61 -40.62 -16.38
N SER A 51 18.60 -39.54 -15.60
CA SER A 51 18.99 -39.41 -14.18
C SER A 51 20.12 -40.30 -13.61
N GLN A 52 21.37 -40.15 -14.09
CA GLN A 52 22.57 -40.71 -13.42
C GLN A 52 23.74 -39.73 -13.28
N GLU A 53 23.54 -38.46 -13.63
CA GLU A 53 24.59 -37.43 -13.62
C GLU A 53 24.03 -36.08 -13.21
N ASN A 54 24.91 -35.17 -12.78
CA ASN A 54 24.54 -33.78 -12.49
C ASN A 54 24.31 -33.07 -13.82
N TYR A 55 23.18 -32.38 -13.96
CA TYR A 55 22.80 -31.86 -15.26
C TYR A 55 22.10 -30.51 -15.22
N PHE A 56 22.20 -29.83 -16.36
CA PHE A 56 21.39 -28.69 -16.74
C PHE A 56 20.86 -28.93 -18.15
N SER A 57 19.53 -28.93 -18.30
CA SER A 57 18.87 -29.14 -19.59
C SER A 57 18.08 -27.90 -19.98
N ILE A 58 18.26 -27.46 -21.23
CA ILE A 58 17.43 -26.45 -21.86
C ILE A 58 16.39 -27.17 -22.72
N LEU A 59 15.12 -26.93 -22.43
CA LEU A 59 13.96 -27.52 -23.10
C LEU A 59 13.24 -26.43 -23.91
N PRO A 60 12.42 -26.80 -24.92
CA PRO A 60 11.64 -25.82 -25.68
C PRO A 60 10.77 -24.91 -24.80
N GLU A 61 10.19 -25.48 -23.74
CA GLU A 61 9.30 -24.76 -22.83
C GLU A 61 9.98 -24.30 -21.54
N GLY A 62 11.31 -24.46 -21.37
CA GLY A 62 11.99 -23.98 -20.16
C GLY A 62 13.30 -24.69 -19.84
N ILE A 63 13.53 -25.01 -18.56
CA ILE A 63 14.77 -25.65 -18.11
C ILE A 63 14.49 -26.77 -17.10
N SER A 64 15.43 -27.71 -17.00
CA SER A 64 15.45 -28.73 -15.95
C SER A 64 16.84 -28.82 -15.33
N ILE A 65 16.90 -28.91 -14.01
CA ILE A 65 18.13 -29.00 -13.24
C ILE A 65 18.02 -30.22 -12.33
N GLY A 66 19.06 -31.05 -12.27
CA GLY A 66 19.08 -32.18 -11.36
C GLY A 66 20.49 -32.58 -10.95
N THR A 67 20.56 -33.26 -9.81
CA THR A 67 21.82 -33.70 -9.21
C THR A 67 21.81 -35.18 -8.87
N THR A 68 23.00 -35.73 -8.68
CA THR A 68 23.24 -37.00 -7.99
C THR A 68 23.23 -36.80 -6.47
N GLU A 69 23.14 -37.87 -5.67
CA GLU A 69 23.09 -37.81 -4.18
C GLU A 69 24.23 -37.02 -3.50
N SER A 70 25.38 -36.84 -4.15
CA SER A 70 26.50 -36.03 -3.63
C SER A 70 26.85 -34.86 -4.54
N GLY A 71 25.89 -34.44 -5.36
CA GLY A 71 26.07 -33.48 -6.45
C GLY A 71 25.55 -32.09 -6.10
N LEU A 72 26.05 -31.11 -6.83
CA LEU A 72 25.70 -29.70 -6.72
C LEU A 72 25.66 -29.06 -8.11
N VAL A 73 24.55 -28.43 -8.46
CA VAL A 73 24.41 -27.60 -9.66
C VAL A 73 23.95 -26.22 -9.23
N HIS A 74 24.70 -25.20 -9.65
CA HIS A 74 24.40 -23.80 -9.38
C HIS A 74 24.24 -23.04 -10.70
N VAL A 75 23.09 -22.39 -10.87
CA VAL A 75 22.70 -21.68 -12.08
C VAL A 75 22.18 -20.29 -11.71
N ASP A 76 22.74 -19.27 -12.33
CA ASP A 76 22.28 -17.89 -12.24
C ASP A 76 21.68 -17.49 -13.60
N PRO A 77 20.34 -17.47 -13.75
CA PRO A 77 19.69 -16.74 -14.83
C PRO A 77 20.17 -15.28 -14.85
N GLN A 78 20.56 -14.80 -16.03
CA GLN A 78 21.16 -13.48 -16.20
C GLN A 78 20.12 -12.43 -16.61
N PRO A 79 20.36 -11.12 -16.37
CA PRO A 79 19.55 -10.05 -16.94
C PRO A 79 19.30 -10.24 -18.44
N GLY A 80 18.06 -10.05 -18.87
CA GLY A 80 17.60 -10.36 -20.23
C GLY A 80 17.05 -11.78 -20.41
N ASN A 81 17.09 -12.63 -19.38
CA ASN A 81 16.49 -13.95 -19.43
C ASN A 81 14.97 -13.86 -19.64
N LYS A 82 14.50 -14.42 -20.76
CA LYS A 82 13.07 -14.37 -21.16
C LYS A 82 12.18 -15.30 -20.34
N LEU A 83 12.65 -16.50 -20.01
CA LEU A 83 11.88 -17.48 -19.23
C LEU A 83 11.44 -16.89 -17.89
N PHE A 84 12.34 -16.13 -17.27
CA PHE A 84 12.12 -15.48 -15.97
C PHE A 84 11.69 -14.02 -16.06
N ALA A 85 11.41 -13.50 -17.26
CA ALA A 85 11.07 -12.09 -17.49
C ALA A 85 12.02 -11.10 -16.77
N MET A 86 13.33 -11.39 -16.81
CA MET A 86 14.39 -10.54 -16.22
C MET A 86 14.69 -9.32 -17.11
N VAL A 87 13.63 -8.63 -17.50
CA VAL A 87 13.61 -7.53 -18.47
C VAL A 87 12.80 -6.37 -17.93
N LYS A 88 13.04 -5.18 -18.49
CA LYS A 88 12.24 -3.97 -18.29
C LYS A 88 11.85 -3.36 -19.63
N ARG A 89 10.80 -2.53 -19.61
CA ARG A 89 10.39 -1.77 -20.79
C ARG A 89 11.34 -0.60 -21.02
N ASN A 90 11.69 -0.40 -22.28
CA ASN A 90 12.43 0.74 -22.78
C ASN A 90 11.52 1.53 -23.74
N TYR A 91 11.18 2.74 -23.30
CA TYR A 91 10.24 3.64 -23.97
C TYR A 91 10.89 4.52 -25.06
N ALA A 92 12.14 4.25 -25.44
CA ALA A 92 12.80 4.94 -26.56
C ALA A 92 12.11 4.70 -27.92
N THR A 93 11.29 3.66 -28.04
CA THR A 93 10.49 3.33 -29.23
C THR A 93 9.04 3.07 -28.84
N LEU A 94 8.11 3.24 -29.79
CA LEU A 94 6.70 2.83 -29.65
C LEU A 94 6.36 1.76 -30.71
N PRO A 95 5.91 0.55 -30.31
CA PRO A 95 5.71 0.09 -28.92
C PRO A 95 7.05 -0.02 -28.15
N PRO A 96 7.01 0.01 -26.80
CA PRO A 96 8.20 -0.12 -25.96
C PRO A 96 8.94 -1.42 -26.26
N SER A 97 10.27 -1.34 -26.33
CA SER A 97 11.12 -2.54 -26.48
C SER A 97 11.43 -3.14 -25.10
N LEU A 98 11.76 -4.44 -25.05
CA LEU A 98 12.21 -5.09 -23.82
C LEU A 98 13.74 -5.13 -23.80
N VAL A 99 14.34 -4.68 -22.70
CA VAL A 99 15.78 -4.70 -22.47
C VAL A 99 16.10 -5.41 -21.15
N PRO A 100 17.32 -5.95 -20.96
CA PRO A 100 17.73 -6.52 -19.67
C PRO A 100 17.47 -5.56 -18.50
N ASP A 101 17.01 -6.10 -17.37
CA ASP A 101 16.94 -5.37 -16.11
C ASP A 101 18.02 -5.87 -15.16
N ASP A 102 19.11 -5.11 -15.05
CA ASP A 102 20.29 -5.50 -14.25
C ASP A 102 20.03 -5.54 -12.74
N ARG A 103 18.87 -5.01 -12.30
CA ARG A 103 18.40 -5.08 -10.90
C ARG A 103 17.84 -6.46 -10.56
N ASP A 104 17.33 -7.19 -11.56
CA ASP A 104 16.71 -8.49 -11.32
C ASP A 104 17.80 -9.52 -10.99
N THR A 105 17.63 -10.20 -9.86
CA THR A 105 18.58 -11.23 -9.41
C THR A 105 17.86 -12.54 -9.16
N LEU A 106 18.43 -13.63 -9.67
CA LEU A 106 17.96 -14.98 -9.44
C LEU A 106 19.15 -15.94 -9.44
N SER A 107 19.21 -16.79 -8.43
CA SER A 107 20.21 -17.82 -8.27
C SER A 107 19.51 -19.09 -7.80
N ILE A 108 19.80 -20.20 -8.47
CA ILE A 108 19.18 -21.50 -8.24
C ILE A 108 20.27 -22.52 -7.98
N GLN A 109 20.21 -23.17 -6.83
CA GLN A 109 21.12 -24.20 -6.39
C GLN A 109 20.34 -25.47 -6.12
N VAL A 110 20.73 -26.58 -6.76
CA VAL A 110 20.16 -27.92 -6.55
C VAL A 110 21.27 -28.80 -6.01
N SER A 111 21.00 -29.57 -4.96
CA SER A 111 21.98 -30.49 -4.36
C SER A 111 21.37 -31.81 -3.90
N ASP A 112 22.27 -32.74 -3.59
CA ASP A 112 22.01 -33.96 -2.82
C ASP A 112 20.95 -34.88 -3.43
N GLY A 113 20.92 -34.96 -4.77
CA GLY A 113 20.03 -35.85 -5.51
C GLY A 113 18.72 -35.21 -5.95
N ASP A 114 18.48 -33.93 -5.59
CA ASP A 114 17.24 -33.26 -5.94
C ASP A 114 17.19 -32.79 -7.40
N GLY A 115 16.01 -32.29 -7.78
CA GLY A 115 15.78 -31.65 -9.07
C GLY A 115 14.64 -30.66 -9.05
N LEU A 116 14.66 -29.78 -10.04
CA LEU A 116 13.56 -28.88 -10.34
C LEU A 116 13.38 -28.75 -11.84
N GLN A 117 12.14 -28.49 -12.23
CA GLN A 117 11.79 -28.14 -13.60
C GLN A 117 11.16 -26.76 -13.60
N VAL A 118 11.53 -25.93 -14.57
CA VAL A 118 10.93 -24.62 -14.80
C VAL A 118 10.25 -24.65 -16.15
N THR A 119 8.96 -24.33 -16.17
CA THR A 119 8.15 -24.30 -17.38
C THR A 119 7.64 -22.88 -17.61
N SER A 120 7.79 -22.40 -18.85
CA SER A 120 7.25 -21.13 -19.31
C SER A 120 5.73 -21.18 -19.32
N ARG A 121 5.10 -20.08 -18.93
CA ARG A 121 3.66 -19.86 -19.08
C ARG A 121 3.38 -18.53 -19.81
N GLU A 122 4.35 -18.07 -20.59
CA GLU A 122 4.30 -16.79 -21.30
C GLU A 122 3.11 -16.69 -22.25
N GLU A 123 2.79 -17.76 -22.99
CA GLU A 123 1.62 -17.77 -23.89
C GLU A 123 0.29 -17.56 -23.16
N SER A 124 0.23 -17.92 -21.88
CA SER A 124 -0.94 -17.69 -21.02
C SER A 124 -0.87 -16.37 -20.24
N GLY A 125 0.18 -15.56 -20.44
CA GLY A 125 0.40 -14.30 -19.72
C GLY A 125 0.85 -14.48 -18.27
N PHE A 126 1.29 -15.67 -17.87
CA PHE A 126 1.69 -15.98 -16.50
C PHE A 126 3.20 -16.14 -16.33
N THR A 127 3.71 -15.80 -15.14
CA THR A 127 5.10 -16.00 -14.72
C THR A 127 5.49 -17.48 -14.81
N PRO A 128 6.78 -17.84 -14.93
CA PRO A 128 7.17 -19.24 -15.02
C PRO A 128 6.74 -20.04 -13.78
N LEU A 129 6.49 -21.33 -14.00
CA LEU A 129 6.19 -22.30 -12.95
C LEU A 129 7.43 -23.15 -12.66
N ILE A 130 7.88 -23.15 -11.41
CA ILE A 130 8.92 -24.02 -10.88
C ILE A 130 8.25 -25.21 -10.18
N THR A 131 8.49 -26.42 -10.67
CA THR A 131 8.04 -27.66 -10.05
C THR A 131 9.24 -28.34 -9.39
N HIS A 132 9.20 -28.47 -8.08
CA HIS A 132 10.23 -29.19 -7.33
C HIS A 132 9.96 -30.70 -7.38
N GLN A 133 11.00 -31.51 -7.60
CA GLN A 133 10.87 -32.95 -7.79
C GLN A 133 10.92 -33.75 -6.48
N ASP A 134 11.39 -33.16 -5.38
CA ASP A 134 11.40 -33.71 -4.01
C ASP A 134 12.07 -35.09 -3.91
N LYS A 135 13.31 -35.21 -4.42
CA LYS A 135 14.05 -36.48 -4.48
C LYS A 135 14.98 -36.69 -3.27
N ASN A 136 14.55 -36.28 -2.07
CA ASN A 136 15.30 -36.33 -0.80
C ASN A 136 16.57 -35.45 -0.73
N GLY A 137 16.76 -34.53 -1.67
CA GLY A 137 17.86 -33.58 -1.65
C GLY A 137 17.40 -32.20 -1.18
N ALA A 138 18.08 -31.16 -1.66
CA ALA A 138 17.73 -29.79 -1.34
C ALA A 138 17.78 -28.87 -2.56
N VAL A 139 16.91 -27.86 -2.56
CA VAL A 139 16.94 -26.75 -3.51
C VAL A 139 17.00 -25.43 -2.76
N GLN A 140 17.94 -24.57 -3.10
CA GLN A 140 17.98 -23.18 -2.64
C GLN A 140 17.74 -22.24 -3.82
N ILE A 141 16.74 -21.36 -3.69
CA ILE A 141 16.47 -20.28 -4.64
C ILE A 141 16.68 -18.96 -3.93
N ARG A 142 17.54 -18.10 -4.47
CA ARG A 142 17.75 -16.73 -3.98
C ARG A 142 17.29 -15.75 -5.05
N THR A 143 16.51 -14.76 -4.66
CA THR A 143 16.02 -13.76 -5.59
C THR A 143 15.77 -12.43 -4.89
N GLY A 144 16.28 -11.34 -5.47
CA GLY A 144 16.26 -10.03 -4.83
C GLY A 144 16.88 -10.10 -3.44
N ARG A 145 16.09 -9.75 -2.41
CA ARG A 145 16.50 -9.82 -1.01
C ARG A 145 16.00 -11.07 -0.26
N MET A 146 15.39 -12.02 -0.96
CA MET A 146 14.75 -13.21 -0.39
C MET A 146 15.52 -14.48 -0.72
N ALA A 147 15.42 -15.48 0.17
CA ALA A 147 15.89 -16.82 -0.12
C ALA A 147 14.87 -17.87 0.34
N PHE A 148 14.70 -18.89 -0.48
CA PHE A 148 13.80 -20.01 -0.29
C PHE A 148 14.61 -21.29 -0.28
N HIS A 149 14.38 -22.13 0.73
CA HIS A 149 15.02 -23.43 0.86
C HIS A 149 13.93 -24.50 0.81
N LEU A 150 14.09 -25.46 -0.08
CA LEU A 150 13.21 -26.59 -0.25
C LEU A 150 13.95 -27.84 0.20
N GLU A 151 13.43 -28.50 1.22
CA GLU A 151 14.00 -29.73 1.78
C GLU A 151 12.88 -30.50 2.50
N TYR A 152 12.89 -31.83 2.41
CA TYR A 152 11.91 -32.72 3.07
C TYR A 152 10.44 -32.33 2.85
N GLY A 153 10.06 -32.01 1.61
CA GLY A 153 8.68 -31.65 1.31
C GLY A 153 8.22 -30.26 1.80
N LYS A 154 9.12 -29.40 2.31
CA LYS A 154 8.78 -28.11 2.90
C LYS A 154 9.46 -26.96 2.18
N ILE A 155 8.83 -25.78 2.24
CA ILE A 155 9.40 -24.50 1.81
C ILE A 155 9.74 -23.70 3.07
N LEU A 156 11.02 -23.47 3.31
CA LEU A 156 11.52 -22.57 4.34
C LEU A 156 11.87 -21.23 3.71
N VAL A 157 11.45 -20.14 4.34
CA VAL A 157 11.71 -18.79 3.84
C VAL A 157 12.66 -18.08 4.78
N SER A 158 13.73 -17.54 4.22
CA SER A 158 14.68 -16.66 4.91
C SER A 158 14.27 -15.21 4.65
N GLN A 159 13.89 -14.50 5.70
CA GLN A 159 13.54 -13.08 5.61
C GLN A 159 14.77 -12.23 5.28
N SER A 160 14.55 -11.15 4.53
CA SER A 160 15.58 -10.15 4.24
C SER A 160 15.98 -9.42 5.52
N LYS A 161 17.22 -8.93 5.58
CA LYS A 161 17.59 -7.98 6.64
C LYS A 161 16.87 -6.65 6.43
N PRO A 162 16.40 -5.98 7.49
CA PRO A 162 15.87 -4.63 7.44
C PRO A 162 16.84 -3.64 6.77
N LEU A 163 16.30 -2.64 6.09
CA LEU A 163 17.08 -1.59 5.45
C LEU A 163 17.66 -0.64 6.50
N PRO A 164 18.94 -0.22 6.36
CA PRO A 164 19.57 0.68 7.33
C PRO A 164 18.93 2.08 7.29
N PHE A 165 18.82 2.74 8.45
CA PHE A 165 18.35 4.12 8.59
C PHE A 165 19.49 5.16 8.56
N ASP A 166 20.69 4.73 8.95
CA ASP A 166 21.88 5.57 9.14
C ASP A 166 22.77 5.64 7.90
N LYS A 167 22.39 4.95 6.81
CA LYS A 167 23.19 4.81 5.60
C LYS A 167 22.30 5.03 4.37
N PRO A 168 22.85 5.66 3.31
CA PRO A 168 22.17 5.71 2.02
C PRO A 168 21.83 4.29 1.57
N LEU A 169 20.64 4.11 1.00
CA LEU A 169 20.33 2.83 0.37
C LEU A 169 21.25 2.60 -0.84
N GLU A 170 21.98 1.49 -0.80
CA GLU A 170 22.63 0.92 -2.00
C GLU A 170 21.55 0.44 -2.99
N GLU A 171 21.97 0.06 -4.21
CA GLU A 171 21.07 -0.50 -5.21
C GLU A 171 20.32 -1.71 -4.64
N ILE A 172 18.99 -1.64 -4.66
CA ILE A 172 18.13 -2.66 -4.07
C ILE A 172 17.82 -3.67 -5.16
N PRO A 173 18.33 -4.91 -5.07
CA PRO A 173 18.08 -5.89 -6.10
C PRO A 173 16.59 -6.23 -6.13
N SER A 174 16.02 -6.30 -7.32
CA SER A 174 14.66 -6.77 -7.57
C SER A 174 14.62 -8.29 -7.52
N SER A 175 13.54 -8.82 -6.98
CA SER A 175 13.24 -10.24 -7.12
C SER A 175 12.70 -10.55 -8.51
N VAL A 176 12.71 -11.82 -8.86
CA VAL A 176 12.09 -12.37 -10.06
C VAL A 176 10.74 -12.95 -9.68
N ALA A 177 9.72 -12.65 -10.48
CA ALA A 177 8.38 -13.18 -10.32
C ALA A 177 8.28 -14.61 -10.88
N PHE A 178 7.90 -15.56 -10.05
CA PHE A 178 7.63 -16.95 -10.43
C PHE A 178 6.59 -17.56 -9.49
N GLU A 179 5.99 -18.67 -9.91
CA GLU A 179 5.31 -19.58 -9.00
C GLU A 179 6.16 -20.83 -8.79
N LEU A 180 6.19 -21.33 -7.57
CA LEU A 180 6.85 -22.57 -7.21
C LEU A 180 5.84 -23.47 -6.51
N THR A 181 5.73 -24.73 -6.93
CA THR A 181 4.83 -25.70 -6.31
C THR A 181 5.61 -26.79 -5.57
N GLN A 182 5.16 -27.07 -4.34
CA GLN A 182 5.61 -28.17 -3.49
C GLN A 182 4.40 -28.87 -2.89
N GLY A 183 4.00 -30.00 -3.48
CA GLY A 183 2.77 -30.70 -3.09
C GLY A 183 1.54 -29.79 -3.22
N ALA A 184 0.82 -29.57 -2.11
CA ALA A 184 -0.35 -28.68 -2.06
C ALA A 184 -0.02 -27.21 -1.74
N THR A 185 1.27 -26.88 -1.58
CA THR A 185 1.74 -25.53 -1.24
C THR A 185 2.31 -24.85 -2.47
N THR A 186 1.92 -23.60 -2.71
CA THR A 186 2.47 -22.76 -3.79
C THR A 186 3.14 -21.54 -3.18
N LEU A 187 4.42 -21.33 -3.48
CA LEU A 187 5.09 -20.06 -3.26
C LEU A 187 4.92 -19.21 -4.51
N ARG A 188 4.45 -17.97 -4.35
CA ARG A 188 4.39 -17.00 -5.44
C ARG A 188 5.24 -15.80 -5.06
N THR A 189 6.11 -15.38 -5.96
CA THR A 189 6.90 -14.14 -5.84
C THR A 189 6.45 -13.11 -6.85
N SER A 190 6.66 -11.85 -6.53
CA SER A 190 6.56 -10.73 -7.48
C SER A 190 7.94 -10.25 -7.92
N SER A 191 8.01 -9.29 -8.83
CA SER A 191 9.24 -8.56 -9.16
C SER A 191 9.58 -7.45 -8.15
N SER A 192 8.83 -7.36 -7.05
CA SER A 192 8.86 -6.29 -6.05
C SER A 192 9.37 -6.71 -4.66
N ASN A 193 10.19 -7.77 -4.56
CA ASN A 193 10.66 -8.32 -3.29
C ASN A 193 9.54 -8.78 -2.33
N ARG A 194 8.39 -9.17 -2.88
CA ARG A 194 7.25 -9.70 -2.11
C ARG A 194 7.03 -11.17 -2.45
N PHE A 195 6.54 -11.92 -1.48
CA PHE A 195 6.04 -13.27 -1.71
C PHE A 195 4.77 -13.54 -0.90
N VAL A 196 4.01 -14.54 -1.37
CA VAL A 196 2.96 -15.20 -0.61
C VAL A 196 3.13 -16.71 -0.70
N LEU A 197 2.84 -17.39 0.40
CA LEU A 197 2.66 -18.83 0.47
C LEU A 197 1.16 -19.11 0.46
N LEU A 198 0.75 -19.97 -0.47
CA LEU A 198 -0.62 -20.37 -0.69
C LEU A 198 -0.77 -21.86 -0.36
N ARG A 199 -1.88 -22.23 0.26
CA ARG A 199 -2.34 -23.61 0.36
C ARG A 199 -3.74 -23.68 -0.21
N SER A 200 -3.92 -24.44 -1.31
CA SER A 200 -5.19 -24.49 -2.03
C SER A 200 -5.74 -23.07 -2.34
N ASP A 201 -4.89 -22.23 -2.92
CA ASP A 201 -5.15 -20.82 -3.27
C ASP A 201 -5.46 -19.86 -2.11
N THR A 202 -5.41 -20.35 -0.87
CA THR A 202 -5.56 -19.50 0.32
C THR A 202 -4.19 -19.05 0.82
N GLU A 203 -4.01 -17.74 0.99
CA GLU A 203 -2.80 -17.18 1.59
C GLU A 203 -2.65 -17.60 3.05
N ILE A 204 -1.50 -18.20 3.39
CA ILE A 204 -1.18 -18.67 4.74
C ILE A 204 0.01 -17.91 5.37
N ALA A 205 0.84 -17.27 4.55
CA ALA A 205 1.95 -16.42 5.00
C ALA A 205 2.45 -15.55 3.82
N GLY A 206 3.13 -14.46 4.11
CA GLY A 206 3.72 -13.59 3.08
C GLY A 206 4.44 -12.38 3.65
N THR A 207 5.16 -11.66 2.79
CA THR A 207 5.77 -10.34 3.07
C THR A 207 5.09 -9.22 2.28
N ASN A 208 3.93 -9.50 1.72
CA ASN A 208 3.17 -8.62 0.87
C ASN A 208 2.53 -7.44 1.63
N MET A 209 2.29 -7.54 2.94
CA MET A 209 1.73 -6.46 3.77
C MET A 209 0.41 -5.88 3.25
N GLY A 210 -0.43 -6.73 2.65
CA GLY A 210 -1.70 -6.33 2.01
C GLY A 210 -1.55 -5.82 0.57
N LEU A 211 -0.33 -5.78 0.03
CA LEU A 211 -0.07 -5.47 -1.38
C LEU A 211 -0.20 -6.72 -2.24
N ARG A 212 -0.42 -6.54 -3.55
CA ARG A 212 -0.67 -7.63 -4.49
C ARG A 212 0.62 -8.42 -4.77
N VAL A 213 0.51 -9.75 -4.81
CA VAL A 213 1.54 -10.65 -5.35
C VAL A 213 0.93 -11.46 -6.48
N SER A 214 1.16 -11.00 -7.71
CA SER A 214 0.51 -11.51 -8.93
C SER A 214 1.39 -12.52 -9.66
N ASN A 215 0.75 -13.50 -10.31
CA ASN A 215 1.41 -14.37 -11.29
C ASN A 215 1.30 -13.84 -12.72
N SER A 216 0.69 -12.68 -12.95
CA SER A 216 0.63 -12.06 -14.28
C SER A 216 1.97 -11.45 -14.66
N ILE A 217 2.44 -11.71 -15.89
CA ILE A 217 3.64 -11.06 -16.45
C ILE A 217 3.46 -9.55 -16.53
N ASP A 218 2.28 -9.07 -16.93
CA ASP A 218 2.02 -7.64 -17.13
C ASP A 218 2.13 -6.84 -15.84
N VAL A 219 1.56 -7.37 -14.75
CA VAL A 219 1.66 -6.74 -13.41
C VAL A 219 3.12 -6.71 -12.96
N ASN A 220 3.86 -7.80 -13.15
CA ASN A 220 5.27 -7.87 -12.76
C ASN A 220 6.22 -7.11 -13.71
N SER A 221 5.73 -6.63 -14.85
CA SER A 221 6.47 -5.79 -15.79
C SER A 221 6.43 -4.30 -15.42
N MET A 222 5.62 -3.92 -14.43
CA MET A 222 5.62 -2.59 -13.82
C MET A 222 6.83 -2.50 -12.88
N LYS A 223 7.96 -1.95 -13.35
CA LYS A 223 9.26 -2.01 -12.62
C LYS A 223 10.01 -0.68 -12.56
N THR A 224 9.65 0.29 -13.39
CA THR A 224 10.38 1.54 -13.58
C THR A 224 9.48 2.75 -13.41
N ARG A 225 10.10 3.89 -13.11
CA ARG A 225 9.43 5.19 -13.11
C ARG A 225 8.80 5.49 -14.48
N GLU A 226 9.48 5.10 -15.55
CA GLU A 226 9.02 5.29 -16.92
C GLU A 226 7.75 4.47 -17.20
N ASP A 227 7.59 3.28 -16.59
CA ASP A 227 6.34 2.52 -16.68
C ASP A 227 5.15 3.32 -16.09
N LEU A 228 5.35 3.95 -14.92
CA LEU A 228 4.33 4.81 -14.29
C LEU A 228 4.04 6.06 -15.12
N GLN A 229 5.07 6.73 -15.64
CA GLN A 229 4.91 7.90 -16.51
C GLN A 229 4.13 7.57 -17.77
N PHE A 230 4.40 6.41 -18.37
CA PHE A 230 3.68 5.94 -19.55
C PHE A 230 2.22 5.60 -19.23
N LYS A 231 1.96 4.93 -18.10
CA LYS A 231 0.61 4.53 -17.68
C LYS A 231 -0.24 5.71 -17.19
N TYR A 232 0.38 6.69 -16.53
CA TYR A 232 -0.27 7.85 -15.92
C TYR A 232 0.34 9.18 -16.41
N PRO A 233 0.16 9.56 -17.68
CA PRO A 233 0.84 10.72 -18.28
C PRO A 233 0.43 12.08 -17.70
N ALA A 234 -0.66 12.15 -16.94
CA ALA A 234 -1.11 13.36 -16.26
C ALA A 234 -0.35 13.64 -14.94
N LEU A 235 0.40 12.66 -14.44
CA LEU A 235 1.11 12.74 -13.17
C LEU A 235 2.61 12.90 -13.41
N THR A 236 3.25 13.70 -12.58
CA THR A 236 4.72 13.79 -12.57
C THR A 236 5.31 12.70 -11.68
N PHE A 237 6.37 12.05 -12.14
CA PHE A 237 7.12 11.08 -11.34
C PHE A 237 8.59 11.51 -11.34
N ALA A 238 9.11 11.86 -10.17
CA ALA A 238 10.45 12.42 -10.00
C ALA A 238 11.26 11.59 -8.99
N ILE A 239 12.58 11.72 -9.04
CA ILE A 239 13.51 11.15 -8.05
C ILE A 239 14.15 12.32 -7.31
N LYS A 240 14.03 12.34 -5.98
CA LYS A 240 14.53 13.41 -5.13
C LYS A 240 16.03 13.63 -5.32
N ASP A 241 16.43 14.89 -5.33
CA ASP A 241 17.79 15.41 -5.55
C ASP A 241 18.38 15.14 -6.94
N VAL A 242 17.99 14.04 -7.62
CA VAL A 242 18.55 13.68 -8.93
C VAL A 242 17.95 14.51 -10.06
N ASP A 243 16.63 14.71 -10.07
CA ASP A 243 16.00 15.49 -11.14
C ASP A 243 16.34 16.99 -11.05
N ALA A 244 16.48 17.53 -9.83
CA ALA A 244 16.92 18.91 -9.61
C ALA A 244 18.38 19.12 -10.07
N GLU A 245 19.28 18.20 -9.74
CA GLU A 245 20.69 18.27 -10.17
C GLU A 245 20.81 18.13 -11.70
N ILE A 246 20.01 17.27 -12.33
CA ILE A 246 20.00 17.13 -13.79
C ILE A 246 19.48 18.38 -14.48
N GLN A 247 18.39 18.98 -14.00
CA GLN A 247 17.86 20.21 -14.57
C GLN A 247 18.91 21.34 -14.50
N GLN A 248 19.63 21.45 -13.37
CA GLN A 248 20.72 22.42 -13.22
C GLN A 248 21.85 22.16 -14.23
N ILE A 249 22.22 20.89 -14.44
CA ILE A 249 23.27 20.55 -15.41
C ILE A 249 22.80 20.79 -16.85
N GLU A 250 21.57 20.44 -17.21
CA GLU A 250 21.00 20.66 -18.54
C GLU A 250 20.91 22.15 -18.87
N THR A 251 20.44 22.97 -17.93
CA THR A 251 20.44 24.44 -18.08
C THR A 251 21.86 24.98 -18.26
N ALA A 252 22.83 24.49 -17.48
CA ALA A 252 24.23 24.88 -17.65
C ALA A 252 24.78 24.50 -19.03
N LEU A 253 24.44 23.31 -19.56
CA LEU A 253 24.82 22.89 -20.91
C LEU A 253 24.22 23.79 -21.99
N GLN A 254 22.97 24.23 -21.81
CA GLN A 254 22.31 25.13 -22.75
C GLN A 254 22.93 26.53 -22.72
N GLU A 255 23.22 27.09 -21.55
CA GLU A 255 23.89 28.40 -21.43
C GLU A 255 25.30 28.39 -22.03
N ILE A 256 26.02 27.25 -21.96
CA ILE A 256 27.29 27.04 -22.67
C ILE A 256 27.07 27.06 -24.18
N ALA A 257 26.08 26.33 -24.69
CA ALA A 257 25.77 26.29 -26.12
C ALA A 257 25.40 27.68 -26.67
N GLU A 258 24.79 28.52 -25.83
CA GLU A 258 24.43 29.91 -26.15
C GLU A 258 25.60 30.90 -25.97
N GLY A 259 26.79 30.44 -25.57
CA GLY A 259 27.98 31.26 -25.40
C GLY A 259 27.91 32.24 -24.21
N LYS A 260 26.99 32.00 -23.26
CA LYS A 260 26.74 32.87 -22.11
C LYS A 260 27.69 32.64 -20.93
N LEU A 261 28.49 31.58 -20.96
CA LEU A 261 29.37 31.17 -19.87
C LEU A 261 30.80 30.94 -20.39
N GLU A 262 31.72 31.89 -20.16
CA GLU A 262 33.14 31.71 -20.45
C GLU A 262 33.84 30.99 -19.29
N ALA A 263 34.38 29.80 -19.57
CA ALA A 263 35.32 29.05 -18.74
C ALA A 263 34.84 28.59 -17.34
N LEU A 264 34.22 27.42 -17.30
CA LEU A 264 34.56 26.43 -16.27
C LEU A 264 35.24 25.21 -16.90
N LEU A 265 36.56 25.28 -16.94
CA LEU A 265 37.46 24.19 -16.52
C LEU A 265 36.74 23.10 -15.70
N THR A 266 36.76 21.78 -15.96
CA THR A 266 37.40 20.91 -16.95
C THR A 266 36.66 19.57 -16.85
N LEU A 267 36.08 19.03 -17.94
CA LEU A 267 35.67 17.62 -18.10
C LEU A 267 34.80 16.92 -17.01
N GLY A 268 34.23 17.64 -16.04
CA GLY A 268 33.55 17.03 -14.88
C GLY A 268 32.04 16.88 -15.00
N LEU A 269 31.37 17.72 -15.80
CA LEU A 269 29.90 17.75 -15.91
C LEU A 269 29.33 16.62 -16.75
N VAL A 270 29.99 16.23 -17.85
CA VAL A 270 29.54 15.08 -18.67
C VAL A 270 29.68 13.77 -17.90
N PRO A 271 30.82 13.46 -17.24
CA PRO A 271 30.89 12.31 -16.33
C PRO A 271 29.92 12.41 -15.16
N ARG A 272 29.65 13.60 -14.60
CA ARG A 272 28.60 13.78 -13.58
C ARG A 272 27.21 13.49 -14.13
N LEU A 273 26.89 13.94 -15.33
CA LEU A 273 25.60 13.69 -15.97
C LEU A 273 25.44 12.20 -16.28
N GLU A 274 26.48 11.54 -16.78
CA GLU A 274 26.50 10.09 -17.02
C GLU A 274 26.46 9.29 -15.70
N HIS A 275 27.13 9.78 -14.64
CA HIS A 275 27.05 9.22 -13.29
C HIS A 275 25.66 9.42 -12.65
N LEU A 276 25.04 10.58 -12.85
CA LEU A 276 23.70 10.88 -12.34
C LEU A 276 22.62 10.14 -13.13
N LYS A 277 22.80 9.92 -14.44
CA LYS A 277 21.96 9.04 -15.25
C LYS A 277 22.05 7.59 -14.78
N THR A 278 23.23 7.12 -14.38
CA THR A 278 23.39 5.78 -13.79
C THR A 278 22.79 5.71 -12.38
N ILE A 279 22.92 6.75 -11.54
CA ILE A 279 22.21 6.87 -10.25
C ILE A 279 20.68 6.95 -10.42
N LYS A 280 20.19 7.55 -11.52
CA LYS A 280 18.76 7.66 -11.88
C LYS A 280 18.08 6.29 -12.01
N ILE A 281 18.83 5.29 -12.45
CA ILE A 281 18.37 3.90 -12.60
C ILE A 281 18.33 3.19 -11.23
N GLN A 282 19.05 3.70 -10.23
CA GLN A 282 19.33 3.00 -8.96
C GLN A 282 18.40 3.38 -7.79
N LYS A 283 17.63 4.47 -7.87
CA LYS A 283 16.89 5.01 -6.70
C LYS A 283 15.40 4.62 -6.58
N VAL A 284 14.79 4.01 -7.59
CA VAL A 284 13.40 3.55 -7.51
C VAL A 284 13.34 2.04 -7.72
N SER A 285 12.96 1.31 -6.69
CA SER A 285 12.78 -0.13 -6.76
C SER A 285 11.49 -0.49 -7.51
N SER A 286 11.44 -1.70 -8.08
CA SER A 286 10.19 -2.26 -8.61
C SER A 286 9.08 -2.35 -7.54
N ASN A 287 9.46 -2.42 -6.25
CA ASN A 287 8.54 -2.48 -5.13
C ASN A 287 7.76 -1.17 -4.94
N LEU A 288 8.48 -0.05 -4.95
CA LEU A 288 7.87 1.26 -4.84
C LEU A 288 7.03 1.59 -6.08
N VAL A 289 7.51 1.22 -7.28
CA VAL A 289 6.76 1.40 -8.54
C VAL A 289 5.43 0.65 -8.51
N GLN A 290 5.46 -0.65 -8.17
CA GLN A 290 4.22 -1.45 -8.10
C GLN A 290 3.30 -0.97 -6.99
N PHE A 291 3.84 -0.54 -5.86
CA PHE A 291 3.03 0.02 -4.79
C PHE A 291 2.24 1.25 -5.24
N ILE A 292 2.91 2.21 -5.89
CA ILE A 292 2.24 3.40 -6.41
C ILE A 292 1.23 3.05 -7.50
N ASP A 293 1.58 2.12 -8.39
CA ASP A 293 0.64 1.64 -9.42
C ASP A 293 -0.62 1.05 -8.80
N GLU A 294 -0.47 0.12 -7.86
CA GLU A 294 -1.58 -0.52 -7.14
C GLU A 294 -2.45 0.49 -6.39
N TRP A 295 -1.84 1.47 -5.72
CA TRP A 295 -2.60 2.50 -5.01
C TRP A 295 -3.38 3.39 -5.99
N LEU A 296 -2.78 3.80 -7.11
CA LEU A 296 -3.44 4.59 -8.16
C LEU A 296 -4.59 3.84 -8.82
N GLU A 297 -4.44 2.53 -9.09
CA GLU A 297 -5.50 1.66 -9.61
C GLU A 297 -6.71 1.62 -8.67
N GLN A 298 -6.47 1.62 -7.36
CA GLN A 298 -7.52 1.53 -6.33
C GLN A 298 -8.13 2.90 -5.97
N ASN A 299 -7.43 4.00 -6.24
CA ASN A 299 -7.79 5.34 -5.77
C ASN A 299 -7.91 6.36 -6.93
N THR A 300 -8.49 5.93 -8.05
CA THR A 300 -8.58 6.70 -9.31
C THR A 300 -9.16 8.11 -9.13
N GLU A 301 -10.18 8.27 -8.28
CA GLU A 301 -10.77 9.58 -8.00
C GLU A 301 -9.86 10.48 -7.16
N ARG A 302 -9.18 9.92 -6.15
CA ARG A 302 -8.22 10.67 -5.34
C ARG A 302 -7.00 11.10 -6.15
N ALA A 303 -6.58 10.24 -7.09
CA ALA A 303 -5.46 10.50 -7.98
C ALA A 303 -5.62 11.76 -8.82
N LYS A 304 -6.87 12.22 -9.08
CA LYS A 304 -7.13 13.48 -9.79
C LYS A 304 -6.63 14.72 -9.08
N LYS A 305 -6.42 14.66 -7.75
CA LYS A 305 -5.88 15.76 -6.93
C LYS A 305 -4.38 15.65 -6.71
N ILE A 306 -3.73 14.64 -7.28
CA ILE A 306 -2.29 14.46 -7.18
C ILE A 306 -1.67 15.06 -8.43
N THR A 307 -0.62 15.84 -8.25
CA THR A 307 0.20 16.40 -9.34
C THR A 307 1.45 15.57 -9.57
N GLY A 308 1.90 14.80 -8.59
CA GLY A 308 2.96 13.83 -8.79
C GLY A 308 3.46 13.07 -7.57
N PHE A 309 4.46 12.25 -7.81
CA PHE A 309 5.17 11.45 -6.83
C PHE A 309 6.68 11.70 -6.96
N VAL A 310 7.32 11.88 -5.82
CA VAL A 310 8.77 12.04 -5.69
C VAL A 310 9.29 10.82 -4.93
N PHE A 311 10.18 10.08 -5.56
CA PHE A 311 10.82 8.91 -4.96
C PHE A 311 12.08 9.34 -4.21
N ASP A 312 12.15 8.99 -2.94
CA ASP A 312 13.28 9.28 -2.05
C ASP A 312 13.71 7.99 -1.35
N GLY A 313 14.87 7.44 -1.73
CA GLY A 313 15.36 6.17 -1.19
C GLY A 313 15.44 6.15 0.34
N ASP A 314 15.76 7.28 0.98
CA ASP A 314 16.05 7.33 2.42
C ASP A 314 14.87 7.82 3.26
N PHE A 315 13.67 7.89 2.69
CA PHE A 315 12.49 8.45 3.33
C PHE A 315 11.39 7.41 3.55
N ASN A 316 10.40 7.75 4.38
CA ASN A 316 9.20 6.92 4.54
C ASN A 316 8.10 7.43 3.62
N ALA A 317 7.43 8.51 4.05
CA ALA A 317 6.31 9.11 3.36
C ALA A 317 6.15 10.58 3.81
N ALA A 318 5.78 11.48 2.89
CA ALA A 318 5.31 12.84 3.19
C ALA A 318 4.41 13.37 2.07
N ALA A 319 3.56 14.33 2.40
CA ALA A 319 2.95 15.24 1.43
C ALA A 319 3.76 16.53 1.25
N GLY A 320 3.92 16.97 0.01
CA GLY A 320 4.55 18.25 -0.33
C GLY A 320 3.63 19.43 0.01
N GLY A 321 4.21 20.51 0.56
CA GLY A 321 3.55 21.78 0.83
C GLY A 321 4.12 22.94 0.01
N GLY A 322 3.47 24.11 0.06
CA GLY A 322 3.91 25.30 -0.68
C GLY A 322 3.88 25.09 -2.20
N GLU A 323 4.99 25.30 -2.90
CA GLU A 323 5.12 25.05 -4.35
C GLU A 323 5.00 23.57 -4.73
N GLU A 324 5.27 22.66 -3.79
CA GLU A 324 5.18 21.21 -3.99
C GLU A 324 3.79 20.64 -3.62
N THR A 325 2.80 21.51 -3.37
CA THR A 325 1.42 21.12 -3.07
C THR A 325 0.84 20.23 -4.18
N GLY A 326 0.26 19.11 -3.77
CA GLY A 326 -0.27 18.08 -4.68
C GLY A 326 0.70 16.94 -4.98
N LYS A 327 1.95 17.02 -4.51
CA LYS A 327 2.92 15.94 -4.68
C LYS A 327 3.09 15.10 -3.42
N PHE A 328 3.38 13.83 -3.60
CA PHE A 328 3.85 12.95 -2.54
C PHE A 328 5.34 12.71 -2.60
N VAL A 329 5.95 12.43 -1.45
CA VAL A 329 7.30 11.91 -1.33
C VAL A 329 7.23 10.53 -0.68
N PHE A 330 7.70 9.48 -1.35
CA PHE A 330 7.73 8.11 -0.80
C PHE A 330 9.10 7.48 -0.95
N GLY A 331 9.48 6.64 0.01
CA GLY A 331 10.71 5.88 -0.03
C GLY A 331 10.55 4.40 0.25
N GLU A 332 11.63 3.64 0.01
CA GLU A 332 11.58 2.18 0.01
C GLU A 332 11.22 1.59 1.38
N ARG A 333 11.63 2.25 2.47
CA ARG A 333 11.38 1.77 3.83
C ARG A 333 9.88 1.63 4.14
N LEU A 334 9.02 2.36 3.41
CA LEU A 334 7.57 2.24 3.47
C LEU A 334 7.03 0.91 2.95
N VAL A 335 7.75 0.26 2.04
CA VAL A 335 7.29 -0.93 1.31
C VAL A 335 8.19 -2.15 1.57
N ASP A 336 9.21 -2.02 2.42
CA ASP A 336 10.05 -3.13 2.85
C ASP A 336 9.51 -3.80 4.11
N ALA A 337 9.03 -5.04 3.97
CA ALA A 337 8.41 -5.76 5.07
C ALA A 337 9.32 -5.98 6.28
N SER A 338 10.59 -6.32 6.04
CA SER A 338 11.55 -6.55 7.12
C SER A 338 11.81 -5.26 7.91
N THR A 339 11.96 -4.13 7.21
CA THR A 339 12.06 -2.80 7.85
C THR A 339 10.83 -2.46 8.67
N LEU A 340 9.62 -2.68 8.14
CA LEU A 340 8.39 -2.37 8.87
C LEU A 340 8.10 -3.33 10.03
N LEU A 341 8.60 -4.56 9.98
CA LEU A 341 8.51 -5.50 11.11
C LEU A 341 9.43 -5.09 12.26
N GLU A 342 10.66 -4.64 11.98
CA GLU A 342 11.59 -4.16 13.00
C GLU A 342 11.21 -2.75 13.51
N HIS A 343 10.75 -1.89 12.59
CA HIS A 343 10.43 -0.50 12.84
C HIS A 343 9.00 -0.16 12.38
N PRO A 344 7.97 -0.67 13.08
CA PRO A 344 6.59 -0.49 12.69
C PRO A 344 6.18 0.99 12.71
N ILE A 345 5.67 1.48 11.58
CA ILE A 345 5.16 2.84 11.45
C ILE A 345 3.74 2.88 12.04
N ARG A 346 3.66 3.11 13.35
CA ARG A 346 2.38 3.36 14.06
C ARG A 346 1.30 2.28 13.82
N GLY A 347 1.71 1.04 13.54
CA GLY A 347 0.81 -0.08 13.23
C GLY A 347 0.03 0.07 11.91
N ARG A 348 0.48 0.93 10.99
CA ARG A 348 -0.16 1.16 9.70
C ARG A 348 0.43 0.27 8.61
N THR A 349 -0.42 -0.16 7.67
CA THR A 349 0.02 -0.77 6.41
C THR A 349 0.54 0.29 5.43
N PRO A 350 1.28 -0.08 4.38
CA PRO A 350 1.75 0.87 3.37
C PRO A 350 0.62 1.73 2.79
N SER A 351 -0.50 1.11 2.40
CA SER A 351 -1.67 1.85 1.85
C SER A 351 -2.26 2.85 2.85
N GLN A 352 -2.34 2.48 4.14
CA GLN A 352 -2.83 3.38 5.20
C GLN A 352 -1.91 4.57 5.45
N ILE A 353 -0.61 4.43 5.13
CA ILE A 353 0.34 5.53 5.22
C ILE A 353 0.13 6.50 4.05
N VAL A 354 -0.11 6.01 2.83
CA VAL A 354 -0.46 6.88 1.70
C VAL A 354 -1.78 7.61 1.96
N ASP A 355 -2.78 6.92 2.52
CA ASP A 355 -4.04 7.57 2.91
C ASP A 355 -3.83 8.68 3.95
N HIS A 356 -2.90 8.46 4.90
CA HIS A 356 -2.53 9.48 5.86
C HIS A 356 -1.84 10.68 5.19
N GLU A 357 -0.90 10.44 4.29
CA GLU A 357 -0.25 11.53 3.56
C GLU A 357 -1.26 12.26 2.66
N TYR A 358 -2.26 11.56 2.12
CA TYR A 358 -3.30 12.20 1.34
C TYR A 358 -4.09 13.23 2.14
N ALA A 359 -4.33 12.99 3.43
CA ALA A 359 -4.91 14.01 4.30
C ALA A 359 -4.01 15.26 4.39
N HIS A 360 -2.70 15.09 4.58
CA HIS A 360 -1.74 16.21 4.59
C HIS A 360 -1.68 16.96 3.24
N LEU A 361 -1.84 16.24 2.13
CA LEU A 361 -1.89 16.83 0.80
C LEU A 361 -3.13 17.72 0.65
N LEU A 362 -4.28 17.32 1.19
CA LEU A 362 -5.48 18.16 1.23
C LEU A 362 -5.28 19.40 2.12
N ASP A 363 -4.66 19.24 3.29
CA ASP A 363 -4.31 20.37 4.17
C ASP A 363 -3.43 21.39 3.43
N ASN A 364 -2.43 20.92 2.68
CA ASN A 364 -1.54 21.79 1.92
C ASN A 364 -2.24 22.53 0.78
N TYR A 365 -3.24 21.91 0.12
CA TYR A 365 -4.08 22.60 -0.85
C TYR A 365 -4.81 23.79 -0.23
N ILE A 366 -5.38 23.58 0.96
CA ILE A 366 -6.12 24.62 1.68
C ILE A 366 -5.17 25.75 2.10
N ILE A 367 -4.00 25.41 2.68
CA ILE A 367 -2.98 26.39 3.08
C ILE A 367 -2.50 27.23 1.88
N ARG A 368 -2.20 26.60 0.75
CA ARG A 368 -1.73 27.32 -0.45
C ARG A 368 -2.80 28.24 -1.02
N ASP A 369 -4.04 27.77 -1.06
CA ASP A 369 -5.17 28.59 -1.49
C ASP A 369 -5.33 29.80 -0.56
N GLU A 370 -5.11 29.66 0.76
CA GLU A 370 -5.14 30.78 1.70
C GLU A 370 -4.05 31.83 1.47
N GLU A 371 -2.83 31.42 1.12
CA GLU A 371 -1.69 32.34 0.90
C GLU A 371 -1.88 33.25 -0.33
N HIS A 372 -2.73 32.86 -1.28
CA HIS A 372 -3.00 33.62 -2.50
C HIS A 372 -4.07 34.72 -2.36
N TYR A 373 -4.79 34.82 -1.23
CA TYR A 373 -5.84 35.83 -1.06
C TYR A 373 -5.41 37.04 -0.21
N PRO A 374 -5.90 38.25 -0.54
CA PRO A 374 -5.74 39.43 0.30
C PRO A 374 -6.15 39.18 1.75
N ARG A 375 -5.38 39.73 2.70
CA ARG A 375 -5.54 39.54 4.15
C ARG A 375 -6.99 39.76 4.64
N GLU A 376 -7.70 40.69 4.01
CA GLU A 376 -9.09 41.07 4.27
C GLU A 376 -10.13 39.96 3.96
N ILE A 377 -9.80 39.02 3.06
CA ILE A 377 -10.63 37.83 2.73
C ILE A 377 -10.29 36.67 3.69
N ARG A 378 -9.02 36.53 4.08
CA ARG A 378 -8.56 35.54 5.07
C ARG A 378 -9.26 35.75 6.43
N ASP A 379 -9.51 37.00 6.81
CA ASP A 379 -10.17 37.37 8.07
C ASP A 379 -11.71 37.20 8.05
N ARG A 380 -12.35 37.02 6.88
CA ARG A 380 -13.82 36.95 6.73
C ARG A 380 -14.39 35.55 6.49
N GLN A 381 -13.60 34.61 5.97
CA GLN A 381 -14.04 33.24 5.61
C GLN A 381 -12.92 32.23 5.91
N GLY A 382 -12.45 32.21 7.17
CA GLY A 382 -11.27 31.46 7.59
C GLY A 382 -11.24 29.98 7.18
N VAL A 383 -10.09 29.34 7.40
CA VAL A 383 -9.74 27.92 7.09
C VAL A 383 -10.95 26.96 7.14
N GLU A 384 -11.77 27.09 8.19
CA GLU A 384 -13.00 26.34 8.46
C GLU A 384 -14.04 26.40 7.33
N ALA A 385 -14.38 27.59 6.82
CA ALA A 385 -15.39 27.74 5.77
C ALA A 385 -14.93 27.13 4.44
N ARG A 386 -13.62 27.09 4.18
CA ARG A 386 -13.02 26.52 2.96
C ARG A 386 -12.81 25.01 3.06
N TYR A 387 -12.43 24.52 4.24
CA TYR A 387 -12.48 23.09 4.58
C TYR A 387 -13.90 22.56 4.37
N ASN A 388 -14.91 23.31 4.83
CA ASN A 388 -16.32 22.99 4.60
C ASN A 388 -16.66 22.99 3.11
N GLN A 389 -16.26 24.00 2.32
CA GLN A 389 -16.52 24.00 0.87
C GLN A 389 -15.90 22.80 0.15
N LEU A 390 -14.65 22.43 0.50
CA LEU A 390 -13.96 21.30 -0.10
C LEU A 390 -14.64 19.97 0.26
N LEU A 391 -14.89 19.74 1.57
CA LEU A 391 -15.60 18.55 2.04
C LEU A 391 -17.03 18.46 1.50
N THR A 392 -17.73 19.59 1.41
CA THR A 392 -19.06 19.70 0.81
C THR A 392 -19.03 19.32 -0.66
N SER A 393 -18.08 19.86 -1.44
CA SER A 393 -17.93 19.51 -2.86
C SER A 393 -17.61 18.04 -3.07
N GLU A 394 -16.75 17.46 -2.22
CA GLU A 394 -16.46 16.04 -2.25
C GLU A 394 -17.65 15.20 -1.85
N PHE A 395 -18.38 15.54 -0.80
CA PHE A 395 -19.57 14.79 -0.43
C PHE A 395 -20.66 14.86 -1.49
N ILE A 396 -20.89 16.02 -2.13
CA ILE A 396 -21.81 16.11 -3.27
C ILE A 396 -21.39 15.13 -4.36
N ARG A 397 -20.10 15.09 -4.72
CA ARG A 397 -19.57 14.13 -5.69
C ARG A 397 -19.78 12.69 -5.22
N LEU A 398 -19.46 12.37 -3.96
CA LEU A 398 -19.63 11.04 -3.37
C LEU A 398 -21.09 10.58 -3.43
N THR A 399 -22.05 11.45 -3.14
CA THR A 399 -23.47 11.08 -3.18
C THR A 399 -23.96 10.71 -4.57
N GLN A 400 -23.23 11.11 -5.61
CA GLN A 400 -23.53 10.78 -6.99
C GLN A 400 -22.90 9.46 -7.46
N THR A 401 -21.98 8.86 -6.69
CA THR A 401 -21.33 7.60 -7.06
C THR A 401 -22.28 6.41 -6.95
N GLU A 402 -22.07 5.39 -7.78
CA GLU A 402 -22.83 4.14 -7.71
C GLU A 402 -22.56 3.37 -6.40
N SER A 403 -21.34 3.50 -5.85
CA SER A 403 -20.97 2.91 -4.56
C SER A 403 -21.80 3.51 -3.41
N PHE A 404 -21.98 4.83 -3.39
CA PHE A 404 -22.84 5.49 -2.40
C PHE A 404 -24.31 5.11 -2.57
N LYS A 405 -24.83 5.10 -3.82
CA LYS A 405 -26.21 4.69 -4.09
C LYS A 405 -26.50 3.27 -3.61
N LYS A 406 -25.56 2.34 -3.81
CA LYS A 406 -25.65 0.96 -3.33
C LYS A 406 -25.65 0.89 -1.81
N LEU A 407 -24.69 1.56 -1.14
CA LEU A 407 -24.64 1.61 0.33
C LEU A 407 -25.91 2.22 0.92
N ARG A 408 -26.43 3.29 0.29
CA ARG A 408 -27.68 3.92 0.69
C ARG A 408 -28.85 2.95 0.60
N GLY A 409 -28.98 2.19 -0.49
CA GLY A 409 -29.99 1.14 -0.61
C GLY A 409 -29.89 0.08 0.51
N GLU A 410 -28.67 -0.30 0.92
CA GLU A 410 -28.47 -1.21 2.06
C GLU A 410 -28.93 -0.60 3.41
N LEU A 411 -28.64 0.69 3.64
CA LEU A 411 -29.03 1.41 4.85
C LEU A 411 -30.56 1.64 4.92
N ASP A 412 -31.21 1.98 3.81
CA ASP A 412 -32.67 2.17 3.73
C ASP A 412 -33.40 0.83 3.99
N ALA A 413 -32.90 -0.26 3.41
CA ALA A 413 -33.42 -1.61 3.66
C ALA A 413 -33.25 -2.04 5.12
N PHE A 414 -32.11 -1.69 5.74
CA PHE A 414 -31.86 -1.94 7.16
C PHE A 414 -32.82 -1.17 8.07
N GLN A 415 -33.05 0.11 7.80
CA GLN A 415 -33.98 0.95 8.57
C GLN A 415 -35.41 0.41 8.51
N THR A 416 -35.86 0.04 7.30
CA THR A 416 -37.20 -0.52 7.10
C THR A 416 -37.37 -1.82 7.88
N ARG A 417 -36.33 -2.66 7.92
CA ARG A 417 -36.31 -3.91 8.69
C ARG A 417 -36.41 -3.68 10.19
N ILE A 418 -35.66 -2.71 10.74
CA ILE A 418 -35.75 -2.34 12.17
C ILE A 418 -37.16 -1.88 12.53
N ASN A 419 -37.80 -1.07 11.68
CA ASN A 419 -39.16 -0.58 11.92
C ASN A 419 -40.20 -1.73 11.94
N HIS A 420 -40.05 -2.71 11.04
CA HIS A 420 -40.91 -3.90 11.04
C HIS A 420 -40.66 -4.82 12.24
N LEU A 421 -39.41 -5.00 12.67
CA LEU A 421 -39.10 -5.72 13.91
C LEU A 421 -39.69 -5.02 15.16
N GLY A 422 -39.76 -3.69 15.17
CA GLY A 422 -40.51 -2.95 16.18
C GLY A 422 -42.01 -3.28 16.17
N SER A 423 -42.60 -3.40 14.97
CA SER A 423 -44.02 -3.74 14.77
C SER A 423 -44.36 -5.19 15.16
N LEU A 424 -43.38 -6.10 15.11
CA LEU A 424 -43.49 -7.49 15.60
C LEU A 424 -43.83 -7.51 17.09
N LYS A 425 -43.17 -6.64 17.88
CA LYS A 425 -43.41 -6.57 19.33
C LYS A 425 -44.77 -5.95 19.68
N GLU A 426 -45.26 -5.04 18.85
CA GLU A 426 -46.61 -4.45 18.98
C GLU A 426 -47.73 -5.42 18.57
N GLY A 427 -47.39 -6.63 18.10
CA GLY A 427 -48.34 -7.63 17.62
C GLY A 427 -49.02 -7.25 16.30
N LYS A 428 -48.46 -6.28 15.56
CA LYS A 428 -49.02 -5.77 14.30
C LYS A 428 -48.60 -6.59 13.08
N VAL A 429 -47.48 -7.31 13.19
CA VAL A 429 -46.95 -8.23 12.17
C VAL A 429 -46.38 -9.46 12.86
N THR A 430 -46.25 -10.57 12.14
CA THR A 430 -45.59 -11.80 12.62
C THR A 430 -44.17 -11.91 12.07
N LEU A 431 -43.34 -12.75 12.70
CA LEU A 431 -41.98 -13.01 12.20
C LEU A 431 -42.01 -13.61 10.79
N ALA A 432 -43.04 -14.41 10.48
CA ALA A 432 -43.25 -14.98 9.15
C ALA A 432 -43.52 -13.88 8.10
N ASP A 433 -44.31 -12.84 8.43
CA ASP A 433 -44.58 -11.72 7.52
C ASP A 433 -43.27 -10.94 7.20
N ILE A 434 -42.40 -10.81 8.20
CA ILE A 434 -41.10 -10.14 8.04
C ILE A 434 -40.14 -11.02 7.22
N GLU A 435 -40.10 -12.32 7.50
CA GLU A 435 -39.24 -13.27 6.78
C GLU A 435 -39.69 -13.49 5.32
N GLU A 436 -40.99 -13.35 5.02
CA GLU A 436 -41.51 -13.37 3.65
C GLU A 436 -41.04 -12.15 2.85
N GLN A 437 -40.95 -10.99 3.48
CA GLN A 437 -40.57 -9.74 2.81
C GLN A 437 -39.05 -9.53 2.71
N TYR A 438 -38.27 -9.99 3.69
CA TYR A 438 -36.83 -9.70 3.79
C TYR A 438 -35.94 -10.94 3.77
N GLY A 439 -36.53 -12.13 3.64
CA GLY A 439 -35.85 -13.40 3.78
C GLY A 439 -35.63 -13.80 5.24
N LYS A 440 -35.12 -15.02 5.44
CA LYS A 440 -34.91 -15.60 6.78
C LYS A 440 -33.96 -14.73 7.61
N ILE A 441 -34.39 -14.34 8.81
CA ILE A 441 -33.61 -13.46 9.69
C ILE A 441 -32.83 -14.33 10.69
N PRO A 442 -31.51 -14.14 10.84
CA PRO A 442 -30.73 -14.87 11.83
C PRO A 442 -31.25 -14.61 13.27
N PRO A 443 -31.30 -15.61 14.15
CA PRO A 443 -31.72 -15.45 15.55
C PRO A 443 -31.03 -14.31 16.30
N GLU A 444 -29.74 -14.11 16.05
CA GLU A 444 -28.95 -13.02 16.62
C GLU A 444 -29.41 -11.61 16.22
N GLU A 445 -30.17 -11.45 15.13
CA GLU A 445 -30.73 -10.17 14.67
C GLU A 445 -32.09 -9.84 15.31
N TYR A 446 -32.80 -10.77 15.95
CA TYR A 446 -34.07 -10.44 16.64
C TYR A 446 -34.09 -10.80 18.13
N ALA A 447 -33.16 -11.64 18.61
CA ALA A 447 -33.03 -12.01 20.01
C ALA A 447 -32.78 -10.85 21.02
N PRO A 448 -32.09 -9.74 20.68
CA PRO A 448 -31.82 -8.65 21.63
C PRO A 448 -33.01 -7.71 21.90
N TYR A 449 -34.16 -7.90 21.24
CA TYR A 449 -35.22 -6.88 21.21
C TYR A 449 -36.12 -6.94 22.46
N ASP A 450 -35.68 -6.36 23.58
CA ASP A 450 -36.48 -6.26 24.83
C ASP A 450 -37.65 -5.25 24.72
N GLY A 451 -37.64 -4.46 23.63
CA GLY A 451 -38.55 -3.39 23.25
C GLY A 451 -38.93 -2.37 24.31
N SER A 452 -37.99 -1.89 25.09
CA SER A 452 -38.09 -0.56 25.71
C SER A 452 -37.91 0.58 24.66
N PHE A 453 -38.04 0.27 23.37
CA PHE A 453 -37.45 1.03 22.26
C PHE A 453 -38.31 2.20 21.77
N LEU A 454 -39.60 2.30 22.08
CA LEU A 454 -40.52 3.20 21.35
C LEU A 454 -41.25 4.25 22.20
N HIS A 455 -40.54 4.96 23.07
CA HIS A 455 -41.07 6.25 23.56
C HIS A 455 -40.18 7.47 23.32
N ASN A 456 -38.90 7.32 22.93
CA ASN A 456 -38.01 8.47 22.74
C ASN A 456 -36.94 8.32 21.64
N THR A 457 -37.00 7.30 20.78
CA THR A 457 -36.19 7.35 19.56
C THR A 457 -36.91 8.23 18.55
N GLN A 458 -36.43 9.46 18.36
CA GLN A 458 -36.50 10.07 17.04
C GLN A 458 -36.16 8.99 16.00
N PRO A 459 -36.81 8.98 14.82
CA PRO A 459 -36.47 8.00 13.79
C PRO A 459 -34.95 7.96 13.68
N LEU A 460 -34.38 6.76 13.61
CA LEU A 460 -32.93 6.58 13.44
C LEU A 460 -32.37 7.39 12.26
N ILE A 461 -33.27 7.84 11.37
CA ILE A 461 -33.13 8.84 10.33
C ILE A 461 -34.32 9.82 10.45
N GLY A 462 -34.29 10.69 11.46
CA GLY A 462 -35.35 11.63 11.81
C GLY A 462 -35.21 13.01 11.20
N MET A 463 -34.20 13.22 10.35
CA MET A 463 -34.33 14.22 9.31
C MET A 463 -34.94 13.53 8.09
N PRO A 464 -35.90 14.16 7.40
CA PRO A 464 -36.21 13.78 6.04
C PRO A 464 -34.90 13.95 5.25
N LEU A 465 -34.16 12.86 5.09
CA LEU A 465 -32.99 12.76 4.24
C LEU A 465 -33.50 12.73 2.79
N LEU A 466 -34.18 13.82 2.43
CA LEU A 466 -34.65 14.28 1.13
C LEU A 466 -35.02 13.11 0.18
N THR A 467 -36.28 12.91 -0.18
CA THR A 467 -36.82 13.57 -1.39
C THR A 467 -35.86 14.61 -2.00
N LEU A 468 -34.70 14.13 -2.45
CA LEU A 468 -33.64 14.85 -3.15
C LEU A 468 -33.96 14.72 -4.64
N GLU A 469 -35.16 15.17 -5.02
CA GLU A 469 -35.14 16.08 -6.15
C GLU A 469 -34.33 17.27 -5.65
N ILE A 470 -33.19 17.51 -6.28
CA ILE A 470 -32.29 18.64 -6.03
C ILE A 470 -33.10 19.92 -6.29
N ASN A 471 -33.96 20.29 -5.34
CA ASN A 471 -34.69 21.54 -5.38
C ASN A 471 -33.73 22.65 -4.95
N GLU A 472 -33.84 23.77 -5.64
CA GLU A 472 -32.96 24.94 -5.70
C GLU A 472 -32.62 25.61 -4.35
N HIS A 473 -33.03 25.05 -3.21
CA HIS A 473 -32.82 25.60 -1.87
C HIS A 473 -31.64 25.01 -1.08
N LEU A 474 -31.00 23.92 -1.53
CA LEU A 474 -29.74 23.42 -0.93
C LEU A 474 -28.48 24.00 -1.59
N GLN A 475 -28.58 25.18 -2.20
CA GLN A 475 -27.45 25.86 -2.84
C GLN A 475 -26.45 26.50 -1.86
N THR A 476 -26.63 26.40 -0.54
CA THR A 476 -25.63 26.88 0.43
C THR A 476 -24.75 25.74 0.91
N LEU A 477 -23.44 25.87 0.63
CA LEU A 477 -22.35 24.91 0.89
C LEU A 477 -22.14 24.53 2.39
N GLU A 478 -22.98 25.01 3.30
CA GLU A 478 -22.74 25.01 4.76
C GLU A 478 -23.28 23.78 5.50
N ASN A 479 -24.26 23.04 4.97
CA ASN A 479 -25.00 22.03 5.75
C ASN A 479 -24.62 20.56 5.49
N ILE A 480 -23.64 20.29 4.62
CA ILE A 480 -23.33 18.93 4.16
C ILE A 480 -22.52 18.08 5.16
N PRO A 481 -21.52 18.61 5.87
CA PRO A 481 -20.86 17.90 6.97
C PRO A 481 -21.83 17.43 8.08
N SER A 482 -22.94 18.16 8.30
CA SER A 482 -24.03 17.74 9.19
C SER A 482 -24.61 16.40 8.75
N VAL A 483 -24.82 16.17 7.45
CA VAL A 483 -25.48 14.96 6.94
C VAL A 483 -24.69 13.69 7.23
N ILE A 484 -23.36 13.71 7.08
CA ILE A 484 -22.50 12.56 7.42
C ILE A 484 -22.56 12.28 8.92
N ASN A 485 -22.55 13.33 9.74
CA ASN A 485 -22.69 13.20 11.18
C ASN A 485 -24.04 12.67 11.58
N ASP A 486 -25.10 13.11 10.93
CA ASP A 486 -26.47 12.69 11.22
C ASP A 486 -26.65 11.21 10.89
N ILE A 487 -26.14 10.74 9.74
CA ILE A 487 -26.14 9.32 9.38
C ILE A 487 -25.33 8.51 10.40
N ARG A 488 -24.12 8.95 10.73
CA ARG A 488 -23.24 8.24 11.67
C ARG A 488 -23.80 8.24 13.09
N ALA A 489 -24.30 9.37 13.59
CA ALA A 489 -24.94 9.49 14.90
C ALA A 489 -26.20 8.63 14.99
N GLY A 490 -26.98 8.54 13.91
CA GLY A 490 -28.08 7.59 13.78
C GLY A 490 -27.60 6.15 13.92
N LEU A 491 -26.57 5.76 13.18
CA LEU A 491 -26.00 4.41 13.23
C LEU A 491 -25.38 4.07 14.60
N SER A 492 -24.61 4.98 15.21
CA SER A 492 -24.06 4.80 16.56
C SER A 492 -25.18 4.72 17.61
N GLY A 493 -26.23 5.54 17.46
CA GLY A 493 -27.43 5.50 18.29
C GLY A 493 -28.19 4.17 18.19
N ALA A 494 -28.28 3.60 16.98
CA ALA A 494 -28.77 2.23 16.77
C ALA A 494 -27.83 1.20 17.39
N ALA A 495 -26.53 1.26 17.15
CA ALA A 495 -25.55 0.28 17.62
C ALA A 495 -25.55 0.13 19.15
N ASN A 496 -25.73 1.24 19.88
CA ASN A 496 -25.82 1.23 21.33
C ASN A 496 -27.08 0.52 21.87
N LYS A 497 -28.17 0.50 21.08
CA LYS A 497 -29.47 -0.04 21.51
C LYS A 497 -29.84 -1.36 20.82
N TYR A 498 -29.22 -1.64 19.68
CA TYR A 498 -29.39 -2.79 18.82
C TYR A 498 -28.00 -3.18 18.28
N PRO A 499 -27.26 -4.04 19.01
CA PRO A 499 -25.87 -4.39 18.70
C PRO A 499 -25.59 -4.81 17.24
N PRO A 500 -26.51 -5.49 16.52
CA PRO A 500 -26.31 -5.81 15.10
C PRO A 500 -26.16 -4.58 14.18
N ALA A 501 -26.64 -3.40 14.57
CA ALA A 501 -26.43 -2.16 13.81
C ALA A 501 -24.95 -1.73 13.72
N ARG A 502 -24.10 -2.21 14.63
CA ARG A 502 -22.66 -1.91 14.64
C ARG A 502 -21.95 -2.36 13.36
N LYS A 503 -22.46 -3.40 12.69
CA LYS A 503 -21.95 -3.85 11.38
C LYS A 503 -22.18 -2.80 10.28
N TYR A 504 -23.32 -2.10 10.33
CA TYR A 504 -23.66 -1.06 9.35
C TYR A 504 -22.94 0.26 9.64
N GLU A 505 -22.74 0.59 10.91
CA GLU A 505 -21.82 1.66 11.35
C GLU A 505 -20.40 1.41 10.82
N GLN A 506 -19.86 0.21 11.01
CA GLN A 506 -18.53 -0.17 10.50
C GLN A 506 -18.43 -0.12 8.97
N LYS A 507 -19.47 -0.59 8.26
CA LYS A 507 -19.56 -0.49 6.80
C LYS A 507 -19.59 0.95 6.29
N PHE A 508 -20.39 1.82 6.92
CA PHE A 508 -20.45 3.24 6.57
C PHE A 508 -19.11 3.93 6.85
N ASP A 509 -18.53 3.65 8.02
CA ASP A 509 -17.21 4.15 8.40
C ASP A 509 -16.11 3.68 7.43
N GLN A 510 -16.19 2.42 6.96
CA GLN A 510 -15.28 1.86 5.96
C GLN A 510 -15.47 2.52 4.61
N PHE A 511 -16.71 2.69 4.15
CA PHE A 511 -17.03 3.38 2.90
C PHE A 511 -16.48 4.82 2.87
N ILE A 512 -16.69 5.60 3.94
CA ILE A 512 -16.15 6.97 4.02
C ILE A 512 -14.62 6.95 3.95
N ARG A 513 -13.96 6.02 4.64
CA ARG A 513 -12.50 5.85 4.56
C ARG A 513 -12.02 5.46 3.17
N GLU A 514 -12.70 4.54 2.50
CA GLU A 514 -12.33 4.02 1.17
C GLU A 514 -12.55 5.04 0.06
N GLU A 515 -13.59 5.87 0.16
CA GLU A 515 -13.90 6.84 -0.89
C GLU A 515 -13.21 8.20 -0.69
N THR A 516 -12.97 8.61 0.56
CA THR A 516 -12.44 9.96 0.87
C THR A 516 -11.00 9.98 1.39
N GLY A 517 -10.53 8.87 1.96
CA GLY A 517 -9.24 8.80 2.66
C GLY A 517 -9.30 9.41 4.06
N LEU A 518 -10.41 10.06 4.40
CA LEU A 518 -10.62 10.69 5.69
C LEU A 518 -11.30 9.70 6.65
N PRO A 519 -10.92 9.71 7.93
CA PRO A 519 -11.68 8.99 8.92
C PRO A 519 -13.09 9.59 9.06
N PRO A 520 -14.13 8.81 9.37
CA PRO A 520 -15.52 9.29 9.44
C PRO A 520 -15.76 10.36 10.51
N TYR A 521 -14.83 10.53 11.46
CA TYR A 521 -14.87 11.60 12.45
C TYR A 521 -14.32 12.94 11.96
N ALA A 522 -13.64 12.99 10.81
CA ALA A 522 -13.21 14.24 10.17
C ALA A 522 -14.41 15.12 9.80
N PHE A 523 -15.59 14.51 9.68
CA PHE A 523 -16.85 15.19 9.39
C PHE A 523 -17.57 15.65 10.64
N LYS A 524 -17.12 15.30 11.87
CA LYS A 524 -17.83 15.56 13.13
C LYS A 524 -17.90 17.04 13.49
N ASP A 525 -19.12 17.56 13.60
CA ASP A 525 -19.43 18.90 14.07
C ASP A 525 -19.35 18.93 15.60
N TYR A 526 -18.49 19.81 16.13
CA TYR A 526 -18.34 20.05 17.56
C TYR A 526 -18.85 21.44 17.98
N GLY A 527 -19.61 22.13 17.13
CA GLY A 527 -20.19 23.44 17.43
C GLY A 527 -21.35 23.39 18.42
N ASP A 528 -21.42 24.37 19.32
CA ASP A 528 -22.67 24.75 20.00
C ASP A 528 -23.49 25.60 19.03
N ALA A 529 -24.82 25.50 19.12
CA ALA A 529 -25.82 26.02 18.16
C ALA A 529 -25.79 27.54 17.85
N GLU A 530 -24.83 28.32 18.37
CA GLU A 530 -24.72 29.76 18.13
C GLU A 530 -23.32 30.26 17.73
N ALA A 531 -22.27 29.43 17.63
CA ALA A 531 -20.97 29.91 17.14
C ALA A 531 -20.03 28.81 16.61
N ASN A 532 -19.71 28.89 15.32
CA ASN A 532 -18.58 28.26 14.62
C ASN A 532 -18.54 26.72 14.66
N HIS A 533 -18.83 26.11 13.50
CA HIS A 533 -18.78 24.67 13.27
C HIS A 533 -17.33 24.17 13.26
N LYS A 534 -16.80 23.78 14.43
CA LYS A 534 -15.45 23.25 14.55
C LYS A 534 -15.41 21.80 14.09
N PHE A 535 -15.04 21.57 12.84
CA PHE A 535 -14.68 20.24 12.34
C PHE A 535 -13.22 19.95 12.67
N ALA A 536 -12.97 18.83 13.34
CA ALA A 536 -11.65 18.56 13.88
C ALA A 536 -10.97 17.41 13.14
N GLU A 537 -9.93 17.75 12.38
CA GLU A 537 -8.72 16.94 12.44
C GLU A 537 -7.90 17.43 13.64
N VAL A 538 -7.58 16.54 14.58
CA VAL A 538 -6.35 16.74 15.34
C VAL A 538 -5.25 16.58 14.31
N SER A 539 -4.80 17.69 13.72
CA SER A 539 -3.60 17.72 12.88
C SER A 539 -2.55 16.86 13.56
N SER A 540 -2.01 15.84 12.87
CA SER A 540 -1.00 14.95 13.48
C SER A 540 0.22 15.74 13.96
N THR A 541 0.44 16.92 13.38
CA THR A 541 1.41 17.91 13.82
C THR A 541 1.24 18.27 15.30
N LEU A 542 0.03 18.31 15.87
CA LEU A 542 -0.19 18.63 17.29
C LEU A 542 0.20 17.51 18.27
N THR A 543 0.02 16.25 17.89
CA THR A 543 0.57 15.10 18.63
C THR A 543 2.09 14.97 18.48
N GLU A 544 2.64 15.54 17.42
CA GLU A 544 4.07 15.51 17.07
C GLU A 544 4.84 16.76 17.54
N ILE A 545 4.14 17.87 17.84
CA ILE A 545 4.74 19.06 18.43
C ILE A 545 5.30 18.68 19.79
N ASP A 546 6.57 19.04 19.97
CA ASP A 546 7.29 18.94 21.24
C ASP A 546 6.41 19.44 22.40
N ARG A 547 6.29 18.60 23.43
CA ARG A 547 5.38 18.85 24.56
C ARG A 547 5.68 20.17 25.28
N ASP A 548 6.93 20.66 25.26
CA ASP A 548 7.30 21.95 25.86
C ASP A 548 6.91 23.13 24.97
N VAL A 549 6.96 22.97 23.65
CA VAL A 549 6.43 23.95 22.69
C VAL A 549 4.91 24.06 22.84
N ALA A 550 4.19 22.93 22.83
CA ALA A 550 2.74 22.91 23.02
C ALA A 550 2.33 23.55 24.34
N ARG A 551 2.97 23.15 25.45
CA ARG A 551 2.73 23.73 26.78
C ARG A 551 2.98 25.24 26.81
N ARG A 552 4.09 25.73 26.23
CA ARG A 552 4.38 27.18 26.16
C ARG A 552 3.32 27.94 25.38
N LYS A 553 2.85 27.41 24.24
CA LYS A 553 1.81 28.04 23.43
C LYS A 553 0.46 28.08 24.14
N ILE A 554 0.10 27.00 24.86
CA ILE A 554 -1.10 26.96 25.71
C ILE A 554 -0.99 27.98 26.84
N ALA A 555 0.16 28.06 27.52
CA ALA A 555 0.40 29.04 28.58
C ALA A 555 0.35 30.49 28.09
N GLN A 556 0.68 30.73 26.82
CA GLN A 556 0.55 32.02 26.13
C GLN A 556 -0.90 32.35 25.70
N GLY A 557 -1.88 31.49 26.01
CA GLY A 557 -3.28 31.70 25.69
C GLY A 557 -3.67 31.33 24.27
N ASN A 558 -2.91 30.45 23.60
CA ASN A 558 -3.26 29.99 22.26
C ASN A 558 -4.37 28.92 22.31
N ASP A 559 -5.58 29.32 21.93
CA ASP A 559 -6.80 28.52 21.99
C ASP A 559 -6.78 27.29 21.07
N PHE A 560 -6.06 27.35 19.95
CA PHE A 560 -5.91 26.24 19.01
C PHE A 560 -5.15 25.08 19.66
N PHE A 561 -3.98 25.35 20.25
CA PHE A 561 -3.17 24.32 20.94
C PHE A 561 -3.92 23.71 22.12
N ARG A 562 -4.75 24.51 22.82
CA ARG A 562 -5.58 24.05 23.92
C ARG A 562 -6.65 23.06 23.46
N GLN A 563 -7.45 23.45 22.46
CA GLN A 563 -8.55 22.64 21.96
C GLN A 563 -8.04 21.35 21.31
N ALA A 564 -6.94 21.42 20.58
CA ALA A 564 -6.30 20.25 20.00
C ALA A 564 -5.71 19.29 21.04
N THR A 565 -5.10 19.80 22.13
CA THR A 565 -4.58 18.96 23.22
C THR A 565 -5.71 18.26 23.97
N GLN A 566 -6.83 18.95 24.21
CA GLN A 566 -8.05 18.36 24.78
C GLN A 566 -8.60 17.24 23.89
N LEU A 567 -8.72 17.51 22.60
CA LEU A 567 -9.27 16.56 21.65
C LEU A 567 -8.37 15.32 21.47
N ALA A 568 -7.05 15.47 21.48
CA ALA A 568 -6.11 14.35 21.42
C ALA A 568 -6.24 13.41 22.64
N TYR A 569 -6.50 13.97 23.82
CA TYR A 569 -6.76 13.21 25.05
C TYR A 569 -8.12 12.50 25.01
N ASP A 570 -9.18 13.22 24.65
CA ASP A 570 -10.55 12.68 24.62
C ASP A 570 -10.73 11.58 23.54
N THR A 571 -9.88 11.61 22.50
CA THR A 571 -9.85 10.57 21.44
C THR A 571 -8.88 9.42 21.73
N GLY A 572 -8.25 9.39 22.91
CA GLY A 572 -7.33 8.33 23.34
C GLY A 572 -5.98 8.32 22.61
N LYS A 573 -5.68 9.37 21.81
CA LYS A 573 -4.42 9.52 21.08
C LYS A 573 -3.30 10.15 21.91
N MET A 574 -3.60 10.59 23.13
CA MET A 574 -2.65 11.19 24.07
C MET A 574 -2.81 10.56 25.46
N SER A 575 -1.70 10.24 26.12
CA SER A 575 -1.73 9.69 27.48
C SER A 575 -2.20 10.75 28.48
N ARG A 576 -2.78 10.32 29.59
CA ARG A 576 -3.18 11.21 30.70
C ARG A 576 -2.00 12.03 31.24
N GLU A 577 -0.82 11.44 31.28
CA GLU A 577 0.40 12.09 31.75
C GLU A 577 0.86 13.21 30.80
N ASP A 578 0.85 12.97 29.49
CA ASP A 578 1.25 13.98 28.51
C ASP A 578 0.20 15.10 28.40
N TYR A 579 -1.09 14.75 28.47
CA TYR A 579 -2.18 15.72 28.57
C TYR A 579 -2.03 16.61 29.81
N SER A 580 -1.83 16.01 30.99
CA SER A 580 -1.67 16.75 32.25
C SER A 580 -0.42 17.64 32.22
N TYR A 581 0.65 17.19 31.57
CA TYR A 581 1.88 17.97 31.41
C TYR A 581 1.65 19.21 30.53
N ARG A 582 1.02 19.05 29.37
CA ARG A 582 0.77 20.14 28.41
C ARG A 582 -0.25 21.16 28.92
N MET A 583 -1.27 20.68 29.65
CA MET A 583 -2.36 21.50 30.19
C MET A 583 -2.02 22.10 31.56
N GLU A 584 -1.00 21.57 32.24
CA GLU A 584 -0.43 21.98 33.53
C GLU A 584 -1.44 22.23 34.66
N ASN A 585 -2.11 23.40 34.63
CA ASN A 585 -3.06 23.89 35.62
C ASN A 585 -4.21 24.68 34.99
N TYR A 586 -4.43 24.59 33.68
CA TYR A 586 -5.49 25.32 32.99
C TYR A 586 -6.88 24.99 33.58
N CYS A 587 -7.13 23.71 33.87
CA CYS A 587 -8.35 23.25 34.56
C CYS A 587 -8.48 23.79 36.00
N ALA A 588 -7.40 24.22 36.63
CA ALA A 588 -7.42 24.79 37.98
C ALA A 588 -7.67 26.32 37.99
N ARG A 589 -7.62 27.00 36.83
CA ARG A 589 -7.61 28.48 36.75
C ARG A 589 -8.69 29.11 35.84
N ASN A 590 -9.62 28.36 35.25
CA ASN A 590 -10.71 28.91 34.41
C ASN A 590 -12.04 28.13 34.60
N PRO A 591 -13.23 28.66 34.24
CA PRO A 591 -14.45 28.66 35.06
C PRO A 591 -15.44 27.54 34.70
N CYS A 592 -15.01 26.54 33.95
CA CYS A 592 -15.82 25.34 33.72
C CYS A 592 -15.90 24.64 35.09
N GLY A 593 -17.04 24.69 35.76
CA GLY A 593 -17.22 24.12 37.10
C GLY A 593 -16.74 22.68 37.24
N LYS A 594 -16.62 22.21 38.49
CA LYS A 594 -16.05 20.90 38.90
C LYS A 594 -16.19 19.82 37.83
N CYS A 595 -15.06 19.37 37.27
CA CYS A 595 -15.03 18.18 36.42
C CYS A 595 -15.64 16.98 37.17
N VAL A 596 -16.53 16.23 36.50
CA VAL A 596 -17.04 14.97 37.02
C VAL A 596 -15.92 13.93 36.95
N ILE A 597 -15.35 13.58 38.11
CA ILE A 597 -14.38 12.50 38.25
C ILE A 597 -15.17 11.20 38.44
N TYR A 598 -15.15 10.30 37.46
CA TYR A 598 -15.67 8.94 37.66
C TYR A 598 -14.64 8.12 38.46
N THR A 599 -15.09 7.51 39.56
CA THR A 599 -14.34 6.47 40.27
C THR A 599 -15.05 5.14 40.02
N LEU A 600 -14.45 4.27 39.21
CA LEU A 600 -14.95 2.90 39.04
C LEU A 600 -14.66 2.12 40.32
N THR A 601 -15.71 1.71 41.03
CA THR A 601 -15.62 0.77 42.14
C THR A 601 -16.32 -0.52 41.73
N CYS A 602 -15.57 -1.62 41.65
CA CYS A 602 -16.12 -2.94 41.44
C CYS A 602 -16.64 -3.49 42.77
N THR A 603 -17.95 -3.67 42.88
CA THR A 603 -18.57 -4.52 43.91
C THR A 603 -18.70 -5.94 43.34
N PRO A 604 -18.11 -6.98 43.96
CA PRO A 604 -18.36 -8.35 43.55
C PRO A 604 -19.83 -8.70 43.81
N GLU A 605 -20.47 -9.40 42.88
CA GLU A 605 -21.82 -9.94 43.09
C GLU A 605 -21.82 -10.89 44.30
N PRO A 606 -22.83 -10.82 45.19
CA PRO A 606 -23.00 -11.81 46.23
C PRO A 606 -23.35 -13.16 45.60
N ALA A 607 -22.67 -14.21 46.04
CA ALA A 607 -22.97 -15.57 45.65
C ALA A 607 -24.45 -15.88 45.94
N VAL A 608 -25.16 -16.35 44.92
CA VAL A 608 -26.56 -16.77 45.00
C VAL A 608 -26.65 -18.01 45.92
N PRO A 609 -27.55 -18.04 46.92
CA PRO A 609 -27.76 -19.21 47.79
C PRO A 609 -28.22 -20.47 47.06
#